data_AF-A0A2S6MXH7-F1
#
_entry.id   AF-A0A2S6MXH7-F1
#
_cell.length_a   1.000
_cell.length_b   1.000
_cell.length_c   1.000
_cell.angle_alpha   90.00
_cell.angle_beta   90.00
_cell.angle_gamma   90.00
#
_symmetry.space_group_name_H-M   'P 1'
#
loop_
_entity.id
_entity.type
_entity.pdbx_description
1 polymer ?
#
loop_
_entity_poly.entity_id
_entity_poly.type
_entity_poly.pdbx_seq_one_letter_code
_entity_poly.pdbx_strand_id
1 'polypeptide(L)' 'MAAPLSVRLDDSVQAMLEAEARNRGIGLARYLRQLATEAAREVRRNAIRAQSAAVARHIAENPEAKDFAEFWGTPRSEGL' A
#
# COMPACT_ATOMS: atom_id res chain seq x y z
N MET A 1 -22.90 -4.80 -5.11
CA MET A 1 -21.74 -5.66 -4.77
C MET A 1 -20.87 -5.79 -6.00
N ALA A 2 -19.54 -5.71 -5.87
CA ALA A 2 -18.64 -5.97 -6.99
C ALA A 2 -18.76 -7.43 -7.45
N ALA A 3 -18.52 -7.69 -8.73
CA ALA A 3 -18.57 -9.03 -9.31
C ALA A 3 -17.56 -9.97 -8.63
N PRO A 4 -17.88 -11.28 -8.49
CA PRO A 4 -16.93 -12.24 -7.95
C PRO A 4 -15.70 -12.38 -8.86
N LEU A 5 -14.52 -12.43 -8.25
CA LEU A 5 -13.25 -12.69 -8.92
C LEU A 5 -12.92 -14.18 -8.79
N SER A 6 -12.61 -14.82 -9.92
CA SER A 6 -12.08 -16.19 -9.96
C SER A 6 -10.59 -16.13 -10.28
N VAL A 7 -9.77 -16.72 -9.42
CA VAL A 7 -8.30 -16.75 -9.56
C VAL A 7 -7.86 -18.20 -9.56
N ARG A 8 -7.00 -18.57 -10.51
CA ARG A 8 -6.35 -19.89 -10.51
C ARG A 8 -5.11 -19.82 -9.63
N LEU A 9 -4.99 -20.79 -8.75
CA LEU A 9 -3.85 -20.96 -7.85
C LEU A 9 -3.24 -22.32 -8.11
N ASP A 10 -1.93 -22.43 -7.92
CA ASP A 10 -1.29 -23.73 -7.84
C ASP A 10 -1.81 -24.48 -6.62
N ASP A 11 -1.94 -25.81 -6.73
CA ASP A 11 -2.53 -26.65 -5.68
C ASP A 11 -1.81 -26.49 -4.32
N SER A 12 -0.48 -26.34 -4.35
CA SER A 12 0.33 -26.11 -3.15
C SER A 12 0.04 -24.77 -2.48
N VAL A 13 -0.17 -23.72 -3.28
CA VAL A 13 -0.51 -22.37 -2.80
C VAL A 13 -1.93 -22.37 -2.24
N GLN A 14 -2.87 -23.01 -2.93
CA GLN A 14 -4.25 -23.12 -2.44
C GLN A 14 -4.28 -23.84 -1.09
N ALA A 15 -3.61 -24.99 -0.95
CA ALA A 15 -3.56 -25.75 0.30
C ALA A 15 -2.96 -24.93 1.46
N MET A 16 -1.89 -24.17 1.20
CA MET A 16 -1.29 -23.27 2.19
C MET A 16 -2.28 -22.20 2.66
N LEU A 17 -2.96 -21.53 1.72
CA LEU A 17 -3.90 -20.45 2.04
C LEU A 17 -5.16 -20.97 2.76
N GLU A 18 -5.64 -22.16 2.40
CA GLU A 18 -6.74 -22.82 3.08
C GLU A 18 -6.39 -23.22 4.52
N ALA A 19 -5.18 -23.74 4.73
CA ALA A 19 -4.70 -24.08 6.07
C ALA A 19 -4.63 -22.83 6.95
N GLU A 20 -4.09 -21.73 6.43
CA GLU A 20 -3.99 -20.47 7.17
C GLU A 20 -5.37 -19.84 7.45
N ALA A 21 -6.28 -19.88 6.47
CA ALA A 21 -7.66 -19.44 6.66
C ALA A 21 -8.36 -20.27 7.75
N ARG A 22 -8.15 -21.59 7.76
CA ARG A 22 -8.67 -22.50 8.77
C ARG A 22 -8.08 -22.22 10.16
N ASN A 23 -6.77 -21.98 10.27
CA ASN A 23 -6.11 -21.60 11.53
C ASN A 23 -6.72 -20.33 12.13
N ARG A 24 -7.18 -19.40 11.27
CA ARG A 24 -7.84 -18.15 11.66
C ARG A 24 -9.36 -18.28 11.85
N GLY A 25 -9.94 -19.46 11.63
CA GLY A 25 -11.37 -19.70 11.75
C GLY A 25 -12.22 -18.95 10.70
N ILE A 26 -11.66 -18.64 9.53
CA ILE A 26 -12.35 -17.92 8.45
C ILE A 26 -12.32 -18.69 7.14
N GLY A 27 -13.29 -18.42 6.24
CA GLY A 27 -13.30 -19.00 4.91
C GLY A 27 -12.22 -18.42 3.98
N LEU A 28 -11.75 -19.21 3.02
CA LEU A 28 -10.69 -18.83 2.06
C LEU A 28 -10.99 -17.51 1.34
N ALA A 29 -12.23 -17.31 0.87
CA ALA A 29 -12.62 -16.08 0.19
C ALA A 29 -12.49 -14.82 1.07
N ARG A 30 -12.75 -14.93 2.38
CA ARG A 30 -12.57 -13.84 3.34
C ARG A 30 -11.08 -13.56 3.55
N TYR A 31 -10.29 -14.63 3.68
CA TYR A 31 -8.85 -14.52 3.86
C TYR A 31 -8.17 -13.87 2.64
N LEU A 32 -8.49 -14.33 1.43
CA LEU A 32 -8.01 -13.73 0.18
C LEU A 32 -8.38 -12.25 0.05
N ARG A 33 -9.60 -11.88 0.47
CA ARG A 33 -10.03 -10.47 0.48
C ARG A 33 -9.18 -9.62 1.44
N GLN A 34 -8.83 -10.16 2.61
CA GLN A 34 -7.97 -9.46 3.57
C GLN A 34 -6.57 -9.26 3.00
N LEU A 35 -5.97 -10.33 2.47
CA LEU A 35 -4.65 -10.26 1.81
C LEU A 35 -4.65 -9.24 0.67
N ALA A 36 -5.66 -9.26 -0.20
CA ALA A 36 -5.77 -8.31 -1.30
C ALA A 36 -5.89 -6.86 -0.79
N THR A 37 -6.64 -6.63 0.29
CA THR A 37 -6.79 -5.30 0.90
C THR A 37 -5.48 -4.79 1.48
N GLU A 38 -4.74 -5.66 2.17
CA GLU A 38 -3.44 -5.33 2.75
C GLU A 38 -2.40 -5.06 1.65
N ALA A 39 -2.34 -5.92 0.64
CA ALA A 39 -1.46 -5.74 -0.51
C ALA A 39 -1.77 -4.43 -1.26
N ALA A 40 -3.05 -4.10 -1.47
CA ALA A 40 -3.44 -2.84 -2.11
C ALA A 40 -2.98 -1.61 -1.32
N ARG A 41 -3.04 -1.67 0.03
CA ARG A 41 -2.51 -0.61 0.89
C ARG A 41 -1.00 -0.47 0.73
N GLU A 42 -0.26 -1.58 0.66
CA GLU A 42 1.18 -1.54 0.44
C GLU A 42 1.55 -0.99 -0.93
N VAL A 43 0.87 -1.43 -2.00
CA VAL A 43 1.06 -0.89 -3.35
C VAL A 43 0.87 0.63 -3.35
N ARG A 44 -0.19 1.12 -2.71
CA ARG A 44 -0.45 2.57 -2.59
C ARG A 44 0.65 3.27 -1.80
N ARG A 45 1.08 2.73 -0.66
CA ARG A 45 2.16 3.30 0.15
C ARG A 45 3.47 3.39 -0.63
N ASN A 46 3.82 2.34 -1.36
CA ASN A 46 5.05 2.30 -2.14
C ASN A 46 5.02 3.30 -3.30
N ALA A 47 3.87 3.46 -3.96
CA ALA A 47 3.69 4.49 -4.98
C ALA A 47 3.89 5.91 -4.41
N ILE A 48 3.30 6.21 -3.25
CA ILE A 48 3.49 7.49 -2.56
C ILE A 48 4.96 7.70 -2.22
N ARG A 49 5.63 6.71 -1.61
CA ARG A 49 7.07 6.80 -1.27
C ARG A 49 7.93 7.07 -2.50
N ALA A 50 7.65 6.40 -3.62
CA ALA A 50 8.38 6.62 -4.87
C ALA A 50 8.20 8.05 -5.41
N GLN A 51 6.97 8.57 -5.36
CA GLN A 51 6.68 9.95 -5.74
C GLN A 51 7.34 10.96 -4.79
N SER A 52 7.26 10.74 -3.48
CA SER A 52 7.93 11.58 -2.48
C SER A 52 9.45 11.60 -2.69
N ALA A 53 10.07 10.47 -3.02
CA ALA A 53 11.49 10.41 -3.35
C ALA A 53 11.84 11.18 -4.64
N ALA A 54 10.94 11.18 -5.64
CA ALA A 54 11.13 12.00 -6.84
C ALA A 54 11.07 13.50 -6.51
N VAL A 55 10.12 13.93 -5.69
CA VAL A 55 10.00 15.33 -5.23
C VAL A 55 11.23 15.74 -4.40
N ALA A 56 11.67 14.90 -3.48
CA ALA A 56 12.85 15.19 -2.65
C ALA A 56 14.12 15.38 -3.49
N ARG A 57 14.32 14.57 -4.54
CA ARG A 57 15.42 14.77 -5.50
C ARG A 57 15.30 16.11 -6.23
N HIS A 58 14.11 16.44 -6.72
CA HIS A 58 13.90 17.73 -7.39
C HIS A 58 14.21 18.93 -6.48
N ILE A 59 13.77 18.88 -5.22
CA ILE A 59 14.09 19.92 -4.23
C ILE A 59 15.59 20.02 -3.97
N ALA A 60 16.30 18.89 -3.91
CA ALA A 60 17.75 18.89 -3.69
C ALA A 60 18.53 19.48 -4.88
N GLU A 61 18.02 19.31 -6.10
CA GLU A 61 18.67 19.75 -7.34
C GLU A 61 18.29 21.19 -7.76
N ASN A 62 17.19 21.74 -7.24
CA ASN A 62 16.68 23.05 -7.63
C ASN A 62 16.55 24.01 -6.43
N PRO A 63 17.37 25.09 -6.37
CA PRO A 63 17.32 26.08 -5.30
C PRO A 63 15.95 26.76 -5.12
N GLU A 64 15.24 27.07 -6.20
CA GLU A 64 13.91 27.70 -6.12
C GLU A 64 12.87 26.75 -5.49
N ALA A 65 12.96 25.46 -5.82
CA ALA A 65 12.10 24.43 -5.21
C ALA A 65 12.42 24.22 -3.73
N LYS A 66 13.69 24.38 -3.33
CA LYS A 66 14.12 24.36 -1.93
C LYS A 66 13.56 25.55 -1.15
N ASP A 67 13.71 26.76 -1.67
CA ASP A 67 13.19 27.97 -1.04
C ASP A 67 11.66 27.90 -0.89
N PHE A 68 10.96 27.38 -1.90
CA PHE A 68 9.52 27.14 -1.84
C PHE A 68 9.15 26.12 -0.76
N ALA A 69 9.86 24.99 -0.66
CA ALA A 69 9.60 23.97 0.34
C ALA A 69 9.86 24.47 1.77
N GLU A 70 10.90 25.29 1.97
CA GLU A 70 11.19 25.94 3.26
C GLU A 70 10.11 26.97 3.64
N PHE A 71 9.63 27.77 2.68
CA PHE A 71 8.51 28.69 2.88
C PHE A 71 7.22 27.96 3.25
N TRP A 72 6.90 26.85 2.56
CA TRP A 72 5.72 26.04 2.83
C TRP A 72 5.80 25.33 4.19
N GLY A 73 7.02 24.95 4.59
CA GLY A 73 7.31 24.31 5.87
C GLY A 73 6.83 22.86 5.97
N THR A 74 7.14 22.24 7.11
CA THR A 74 6.70 20.87 7.44
C THR A 74 5.40 20.93 8.24
N PRO A 75 4.32 20.26 7.82
CA PRO A 75 3.09 20.20 8.59
C PRO A 75 3.37 19.67 10.01
N ARG A 76 3.11 20.49 11.04
CA ARG A 76 3.30 20.11 12.44
C ARG A 76 2.06 19.37 12.95
N SER A 77 2.27 18.33 13.75
CA SER A 77 1.20 17.49 14.30
C SER A 77 0.26 18.21 15.29
N GLU A 78 0.63 19.41 15.75
CA GLU A 78 -0.19 20.21 16.67
C GLU A 78 -1.32 20.98 15.99
N GLY A 79 -1.36 21.06 14.65
CA GLY A 79 -2.50 21.60 13.91
C GLY A 79 -2.77 23.10 14.11
N LEU A 80 -3.55 23.65 13.18
CA LEU A 80 -4.12 25.00 13.18
C LEU A 80 -5.19 25.16 14.26
#